data_AF-X1DW26-F1
#
_entry.id   AF-X1DW26-F1
#
_cell.length_a   1.000
_cell.length_b   1.000
_cell.length_c   1.000
_cell.angle_alpha   90.00
_cell.angle_beta   90.00
_cell.angle_gamma   90.00
#
_symmetry.space_group_name_H-M   'P 1'
#
loop_
_entity.id
_entity.type
_entity.pdbx_description
1 polymer ?
#
loop_
_entity_poly.entity_id
_entity_poly.type
_entity_poly.pdbx_seq_one_letter_code
_entity_poly.pdbx_strand_id
1 'polypeptide(L)'
;MIIVMNGKTDDADVEKVIQKLHEMGHKVHISRGERRIILGVIGDVENLASVPFYAFNGVEEIIRILKLFSLCKAISNSLVISIISSLV
;
A
#
# COMPACT_ATOMS: atom_id res chain seq x y z
N MET A 1 0.84 -0.37 5.62
CA MET A 1 0.26 -1.39 4.72
C MET A 1 0.65 -1.02 3.29
N ILE A 2 0.83 -1.97 2.39
CA ILE A 2 1.05 -1.73 0.97
C ILE A 2 -0.13 -2.31 0.21
N ILE A 3 -0.70 -1.52 -0.70
CA ILE A 3 -1.68 -1.98 -1.68
C ILE A 3 -0.99 -1.96 -3.05
N VAL A 4 -0.98 -3.10 -3.71
CA VAL A 4 -0.46 -3.27 -5.06
C VAL A 4 -1.64 -3.24 -6.01
N MET A 5 -1.58 -2.37 -6.99
CA MET A 5 -2.57 -2.23 -8.04
C MET A 5 -1.95 -2.52 -9.40
N ASN A 6 -2.79 -2.92 -10.36
CA ASN A 6 -2.39 -3.13 -11.74
C ASN A 6 -1.90 -1.82 -12.36
N GLY A 7 -0.77 -1.88 -13.09
CA GLY A 7 -0.16 -0.71 -13.74
C GLY A 7 -0.99 -0.05 -14.83
N LYS A 8 -1.98 -0.77 -15.37
CA LYS A 8 -2.92 -0.30 -16.40
C LYS A 8 -4.24 0.20 -15.81
N THR A 9 -4.36 0.25 -14.47
CA THR A 9 -5.57 0.77 -13.83
C THR A 9 -5.72 2.24 -14.13
N ASP A 10 -6.94 2.67 -14.47
CA ASP A 10 -7.25 4.07 -14.70
C ASP A 10 -7.01 4.93 -13.46
N ASP A 11 -6.55 6.16 -13.69
CA ASP A 11 -6.28 7.12 -12.61
C ASP A 11 -7.50 7.37 -11.72
N ALA A 12 -8.70 7.32 -12.30
CA ALA A 12 -9.95 7.49 -11.56
C ALA A 12 -10.16 6.39 -10.49
N ASP A 13 -9.76 5.15 -10.78
CA ASP A 13 -9.89 4.04 -9.83
C ASP A 13 -8.79 4.08 -8.77
N VAL A 14 -7.57 4.48 -9.15
CA VAL A 14 -6.47 4.73 -8.20
C VAL A 14 -6.84 5.85 -7.23
N GLU A 15 -7.41 6.95 -7.73
CA GLU A 15 -7.85 8.08 -6.91
C GLU A 15 -8.96 7.69 -5.92
N LYS A 16 -9.91 6.83 -6.32
CA LYS A 16 -10.95 6.31 -5.39
C LYS A 16 -10.34 5.59 -4.19
N VAL A 17 -9.30 4.79 -4.41
CA VAL A 17 -8.59 4.08 -3.33
C VAL A 17 -7.86 5.08 -2.44
N ILE A 18 -7.15 6.05 -3.02
CA ILE A 18 -6.43 7.10 -2.29
C ILE A 18 -7.40 7.93 -1.44
N GLN A 19 -8.50 8.39 -2.02
CA GLN A 19 -9.51 9.17 -1.34
C GLN A 19 -10.09 8.39 -0.16
N LYS A 20 -10.40 7.10 -0.35
CA LYS A 20 -10.91 6.25 0.72
C LYS A 20 -9.92 6.15 1.89
N LEU A 21 -8.63 6.02 1.58
CA LEU A 21 -7.57 5.98 2.59
C LEU A 21 -7.42 7.32 3.31
N HIS A 22 -7.52 8.45 2.59
CA HIS A 22 -7.51 9.79 3.18
C HIS A 22 -8.71 10.07 4.09
N GLU A 23 -9.92 9.64 3.69
CA GLU A 23 -11.14 9.74 4.51
C GLU A 23 -11.00 8.99 5.85
N MET A 24 -10.21 7.91 5.85
CA MET A 24 -9.90 7.13 7.05
C MET A 24 -8.73 7.69 7.87
N GLY A 25 -8.19 8.85 7.48
CA GLY A 25 -7.14 9.56 8.18
C GLY A 25 -5.72 9.07 7.85
N HIS A 26 -5.54 8.27 6.81
CA HIS A 26 -4.22 7.76 6.42
C HIS A 26 -3.53 8.65 5.41
N LYS A 27 -2.20 8.65 5.42
CA LYS A 27 -1.40 9.24 4.33
C LYS A 27 -1.04 8.15 3.33
N VAL A 28 -1.15 8.45 2.05
CA VAL A 28 -0.81 7.52 0.97
C VAL A 28 0.41 8.02 0.22
N HIS A 29 1.37 7.13 -0.02
CA HIS A 29 2.50 7.34 -0.92
C HIS A 29 2.28 6.51 -2.18
N ILE A 30 2.39 7.13 -3.35
CA ILE A 30 2.12 6.50 -4.63
C ILE A 30 3.45 6.28 -5.35
N SER A 31 3.73 5.05 -5.76
CA SER A 31 4.81 4.71 -6.67
C SER A 31 4.22 4.09 -7.92
N ARG A 32 4.36 4.78 -9.06
CA ARG A 32 3.86 4.33 -10.36
C ARG A 32 5.01 3.67 -11.12
N GLY A 33 4.93 2.35 -11.27
CA GLY A 33 5.79 1.58 -12.16
C GLY A 33 5.09 1.28 -13.48
N GLU A 34 5.84 0.73 -14.44
CA GLU A 34 5.31 0.36 -15.77
C GLU A 34 4.25 -0.75 -15.70
N ARG A 35 4.42 -1.70 -14.76
CA ARG A 35 3.54 -2.87 -14.63
C ARG A 35 2.60 -2.80 -13.44
N ARG A 36 2.96 -2.03 -12.41
CA ARG A 36 2.26 -1.99 -11.12
C ARG A 36 2.26 -0.59 -10.54
N ILE A 37 1.18 -0.25 -9.87
CA ILE A 37 1.04 0.96 -9.06
C ILE A 37 1.04 0.51 -7.60
N ILE A 38 1.97 1.04 -6.81
CA ILE A 38 2.11 0.71 -5.40
C ILE A 38 1.59 1.89 -4.57
N LEU A 39 0.62 1.61 -3.69
CA LEU A 39 0.11 2.56 -2.71
C LEU A 39 0.60 2.16 -1.31
N GLY A 40 1.58 2.90 -0.80
CA GLY A 40 2.07 2.79 0.56
C GLY A 40 1.16 3.56 1.52
N VAL A 41 0.51 2.86 2.43
CA VAL A 41 -0.35 3.46 3.46
C VAL A 41 0.43 3.64 4.76
N ILE A 42 0.52 4.90 5.19
CA ILE A 42 1.24 5.36 6.38
C ILE A 42 0.22 5.75 7.46
N GLY A 43 0.31 5.09 8.61
CA GLY A 43 -0.61 5.30 9.74
C GLY A 43 -0.85 4.02 10.52
N ASP A 44 -1.82 4.07 11.44
CA ASP A 44 -2.31 2.90 12.15
C ASP A 44 -3.30 2.12 11.29
N VAL A 45 -2.86 0.97 10.77
CA VAL A 45 -3.62 0.20 9.78
C VAL A 45 -4.61 -0.80 10.40
N GLU A 46 -4.82 -0.78 11.72
CA GLU A 46 -5.81 -1.64 12.38
C GLU A 46 -7.23 -1.42 11.84
N ASN A 47 -7.61 -0.16 11.63
CA ASN A 47 -8.93 0.20 11.10
C ASN A 47 -9.10 -0.11 9.60
N LEU A 48 -8.02 -0.40 8.87
CA LEU A 48 -8.04 -0.78 7.46
C LEU A 48 -8.32 -2.27 7.26
N ALA A 49 -8.24 -3.06 8.34
CA ALA A 49 -8.41 -4.50 8.28
C ALA A 49 -9.79 -4.95 7.78
N SER A 50 -10.82 -4.13 8.04
CA SER A 50 -12.21 -4.38 7.71
C SER A 50 -12.61 -3.84 6.33
N VAL A 51 -11.74 -3.09 5.66
CA VAL A 51 -12.05 -2.49 4.36
C VAL A 51 -11.80 -3.53 3.26
N PRO A 52 -12.80 -3.82 2.40
CA PRO A 52 -12.66 -4.78 1.32
C PRO A 52 -11.92 -4.15 0.12
N PHE A 53 -10.65 -3.83 0.27
CA PHE A 53 -9.85 -3.20 -0.79
C PHE A 53 -9.79 -4.04 -2.09
N TYR A 54 -9.87 -5.36 -2.00
CA TYR A 54 -9.96 -6.25 -3.17
C TYR A 54 -11.24 -6.05 -4.01
N ALA A 55 -12.25 -5.34 -3.47
CA ALA A 55 -13.44 -4.97 -4.24
C ALA A 55 -13.21 -3.73 -5.12
N PHE A 56 -12.13 -2.98 -4.92
CA PHE A 56 -11.77 -1.86 -5.78
C PHE A 56 -11.12 -2.39 -7.06
N ASN A 57 -11.51 -1.80 -8.19
CA ASN A 57 -10.95 -2.16 -9.48
C ASN A 57 -9.44 -1.90 -9.49
N GLY A 58 -8.70 -2.84 -10.08
CA GLY A 58 -7.25 -2.74 -10.21
C GLY A 58 -6.45 -3.13 -8.97
N VAL A 59 -7.05 -3.43 -7.81
CA VAL A 59 -6.29 -3.94 -6.64
C VAL A 59 -5.91 -5.41 -6.87
N GLU A 60 -4.61 -5.70 -6.92
CA GLU A 60 -4.08 -7.06 -7.14
C GLU A 60 -3.69 -7.74 -5.82
N GLU A 61 -3.05 -7.00 -4.91
CA GLU A 61 -2.47 -7.58 -3.70
C GLU A 61 -2.47 -6.56 -2.55
N ILE A 62 -2.63 -7.04 -1.32
CA ILE A 62 -2.53 -6.22 -0.11
C ILE A 62 -1.53 -6.86 0.85
N ILE A 63 -0.43 -6.17 1.07
CA ILE A 63 0.66 -6.63 1.93
C ILE A 63 0.63 -5.80 3.22
N ARG A 64 0.28 -6.43 4.33
CA ARG A 64 0.42 -5.79 5.65
C ARG A 64 1.86 -5.94 6.11
N ILE A 65 2.60 -4.84 6.05
CA ILE A 65 3.86 -4.72 6.79
C ILE A 65 3.49 -4.62 8.26
N LEU A 66 3.28 -5.75 8.91
CA LEU A 66 3.33 -5.82 10.36
C LEU A 66 4.72 -5.34 10.75
N LYS A 67 4.74 -4.32 11.59
CA LYS A 67 5.96 -3.83 12.20
C LYS A 67 6.55 -5.03 12.95
N LEU A 68 7.58 -5.69 12.43
CA LEU A 68 8.34 -6.76 13.09
C LEU A 68 9.17 -6.16 14.24
N PHE A 69 8.57 -5.29 15.06
CA PHE A 69 9.26 -4.52 16.09
C PHE A 69 9.22 -5.16 17.46
N SER A 70 8.48 -6.24 17.65
CA SER A 70 8.47 -6.93 18.94
C SER A 70 9.70 -7.83 19.14
N LEU A 71 10.50 -8.13 18.09
CA LEU A 71 11.71 -8.95 18.25
C LEU A 71 13.02 -8.42 17.66
N CYS A 72 13.03 -7.40 16.78
CA CYS A 72 14.29 -6.87 16.26
C CYS A 72 14.23 -5.36 16.08
N LYS A 73 15.00 -4.65 16.91
CA LYS A 73 15.15 -3.19 16.95
C LYS A 73 15.91 -2.61 15.74
N ALA A 74 16.03 -3.35 14.63
CA ALA A 74 16.89 -3.02 13.50
C ALA A 74 16.22 -3.40 12.15
N ILE A 75 15.06 -2.83 11.86
CA ILE A 75 14.57 -2.80 10.48
C ILE A 75 15.14 -1.52 9.85
N SER A 76 16.25 -1.68 9.13
CA SER A 76 16.83 -0.61 8.31
C SER A 76 15.84 -0.18 7.23
N ASN A 77 15.69 1.13 7.01
CA ASN A 77 14.88 1.69 5.90
C ASN A 77 15.23 1.05 4.54
N SER A 78 16.46 0.54 4.39
CA SER A 78 16.92 -0.23 3.23
C SER A 78 16.07 -1.47 2.94
N LEU A 79 15.52 -2.16 3.95
CA LEU A 79 14.69 -3.35 3.75
C LEU A 79 13.32 -3.00 3.15
N VAL A 80 12.72 -1.89 3.60
CA VAL A 80 11.45 -1.40 3.05
C VAL A 80 11.63 -0.97 1.59
N ILE A 81 12.74 -0.28 1.29
CA ILE A 81 13.09 0.10 -0.08
C ILE A 81 13.37 -1.15 -0.93
N SER A 82 14.06 -2.17 -0.38
CA SER A 82 14.34 -3.43 -1.08
C SER A 82 13.06 -4.20 -1.42
N ILE A 83 12.07 -4.21 -0.52
CA ILE A 83 10.78 -4.85 -0.78
C ILE A 83 10.04 -4.11 -1.87
N ILE A 84 9.97 -2.78 -1.81
CA ILE A 84 9.35 -1.96 -2.88
C ILE A 84 10.08 -2.18 -4.22
N SER A 85 11.41 -2.21 -4.21
CA SER A 85 12.22 -2.45 -5.42
C SER A 85 12.07 -3.86 -6.00
N SER A 86 11.71 -4.86 -5.20
CA SER A 86 11.48 -6.23 -5.67
C SER A 86 10.07 -6.43 -6.24
N LEU A 87 9.18 -5.45 -6.04
CA LEU A 87 7.76 -5.49 -6.42
C LEU A 87 7.43 -4.64 -7.66
N VAL A 88 8.36 -3.76 -8.10
CA VAL A 88 8.31 -2.98 -9.35
C VAL A 88 9.07 -3.72 -10.44
#